data_AF-A0A534Q785-F1
#
_entry.id   AF-A0A534Q785-F1
#
_cell.length_a   1.000
_cell.length_b   1.000
_cell.length_c   1.000
_cell.angle_alpha   90.00
_cell.angle_beta   90.00
_cell.angle_gamma   90.00
#
_symmetry.space_group_name_H-M   'P 1'
#
loop_
_entity.id
_entity.type
_entity.pdbx_description
1 polymer ?
#
loop_
_entity_poly.entity_id
_entity_poly.type
_entity_poly.pdbx_seq_one_letter_code
_entity_poly.pdbx_strand_id
1 'polypeptide(L)'
;MQLKVKQAGSAQELTVGSQKEFLQLYRRGIIAADDLVLRGERWVPAGQLPWIHGMALDTRRDNKRLFWITVGMMLLGLLGVLWIQSHAGTVARKTGALPPGGVRAVPAH
;
A
#
# COMPACT_ATOMS: atom_id res chain seq x y z
N MET A 1 -24.66 -23.57 -2.37
CA MET A 1 -23.82 -24.16 -3.43
C MET A 1 -22.44 -24.39 -2.84
N GLN A 2 -21.97 -25.63 -2.80
CA GLN A 2 -20.64 -25.98 -2.28
C GLN A 2 -19.61 -25.81 -3.39
N LEU A 3 -18.44 -25.26 -3.08
CA LEU A 3 -17.33 -25.08 -4.02
C LEU A 3 -16.19 -25.99 -3.57
N LYS A 4 -15.76 -26.91 -4.44
CA LYS A 4 -14.56 -27.70 -4.19
C LYS A 4 -13.36 -26.95 -4.74
N VAL A 5 -12.38 -26.70 -3.89
CA VAL A 5 -11.13 -26.02 -4.23
C VAL A 5 -9.98 -26.98 -4.01
N LYS A 6 -9.06 -27.03 -4.96
CA LYS A 6 -7.83 -27.82 -4.88
C LYS A 6 -6.65 -26.87 -4.99
N GLN A 7 -5.80 -26.86 -3.97
CA GLN A 7 -4.63 -26.00 -3.95
C GLN A 7 -3.62 -26.44 -5.02
N ALA A 8 -3.06 -25.49 -5.77
CA ALA A 8 -2.07 -25.80 -6.79
C ALA A 8 -0.80 -26.36 -6.11
N GLY A 9 -0.51 -27.64 -6.34
CA GLY A 9 0.66 -28.33 -5.77
C GLY A 9 0.43 -29.04 -4.43
N SER A 10 -0.80 -29.05 -3.90
CA SER A 10 -1.17 -29.85 -2.71
C SER A 10 -2.26 -30.87 -3.04
N ALA A 11 -2.21 -32.03 -2.38
CA ALA A 11 -3.27 -33.04 -2.46
C ALA A 11 -4.49 -32.68 -1.58
N GLN A 12 -4.43 -31.56 -0.84
CA GLN A 12 -5.54 -31.10 -0.02
C GLN A 12 -6.65 -30.49 -0.86
N GLU A 13 -7.81 -31.13 -0.80
CA GLU A 13 -9.08 -30.60 -1.31
C GLU A 13 -9.75 -29.82 -0.17
N LEU A 14 -9.86 -28.49 -0.35
CA LEU A 14 -10.61 -27.63 0.55
C LEU A 14 -12.05 -27.57 0.06
N THR A 15 -12.97 -28.17 0.83
CA THR A 15 -14.40 -28.05 0.56
C THR A 15 -14.91 -26.79 1.22
N VAL A 16 -15.30 -25.81 0.41
CA VAL A 16 -15.80 -24.53 0.90
C VAL A 16 -17.33 -24.55 0.84
N GLY A 17 -17.97 -24.31 1.99
CA GLY A 17 -19.43 -24.46 2.13
C GLY A 17 -20.22 -23.38 1.41
N SER A 18 -19.60 -22.23 1.13
CA SER A 18 -20.24 -21.07 0.52
C SER A 18 -19.29 -20.23 -0.33
N GLN A 19 -19.83 -19.58 -1.37
CA GLN A 19 -19.11 -18.58 -2.17
C GLN A 19 -18.55 -17.42 -1.31
N LYS A 20 -19.26 -17.02 -0.24
CA LYS A 20 -18.80 -15.96 0.66
C LYS A 20 -17.55 -16.37 1.44
N GLU A 21 -17.53 -17.62 1.89
CA GLU A 21 -16.38 -18.20 2.60
C GLU A 21 -15.18 -18.31 1.65
N PHE A 22 -15.42 -18.75 0.41
CA PHE A 22 -14.39 -18.79 -0.63
C PHE A 22 -13.74 -17.41 -0.84
N LEU A 23 -14.57 -16.38 -0.96
CA LEU A 23 -14.10 -14.99 -1.11
C LEU A 23 -13.30 -14.50 0.09
N GLN A 24 -13.69 -14.88 1.31
CA GLN A 24 -12.92 -14.53 2.51
C GLN A 24 -11.56 -15.24 2.53
N LEU A 25 -11.52 -16.53 2.19
CA LEU A 25 -10.28 -17.31 2.13
C LEU A 25 -9.33 -16.80 1.04
N TYR A 26 -9.88 -16.41 -0.12
CA TYR A 26 -9.13 -15.77 -1.19
C TYR A 26 -8.55 -14.41 -0.78
N ARG A 27 -9.35 -13.55 -0.14
CA ARG A 27 -8.87 -12.25 0.38
C ARG A 27 -7.80 -12.39 1.47
N ARG A 28 -7.86 -13.46 2.27
CA ARG A 28 -6.86 -13.77 3.29
C ARG A 28 -5.58 -14.38 2.71
N GLY A 29 -5.55 -14.71 1.42
CA GLY A 29 -4.40 -15.33 0.76
C GLY A 29 -4.24 -16.83 1.06
N ILE A 30 -5.27 -17.47 1.63
CA ILE A 30 -5.27 -18.94 1.84
C ILE A 30 -5.49 -19.65 0.50
N ILE A 31 -6.35 -19.09 -0.35
CA ILE A 31 -6.59 -19.56 -1.71
C ILE A 31 -5.86 -18.62 -2.68
N ALA A 32 -4.97 -19.18 -3.49
CA ALA A 32 -4.22 -18.47 -4.52
C ALA A 32 -5.03 -18.34 -5.83
N ALA A 33 -4.64 -17.42 -6.70
CA ALA A 33 -5.25 -17.27 -8.03
C ALA A 33 -5.05 -18.51 -8.92
N ASP A 34 -3.96 -19.25 -8.69
CA ASP A 34 -3.61 -20.46 -9.42
C ASP A 34 -4.33 -21.71 -8.90
N ASP A 35 -4.98 -21.62 -7.73
CA ASP A 35 -5.73 -22.75 -7.16
C ASP A 35 -6.91 -23.12 -8.03
N LEU A 36 -7.19 -24.42 -8.14
CA LEU A 36 -8.22 -24.95 -9.01
C LEU A 36 -9.56 -25.01 -8.28
N VAL A 37 -10.62 -24.52 -8.92
CA VAL A 37 -11.99 -24.60 -8.41
C VAL A 37 -12.81 -25.46 -9.36
N LEU A 38 -13.52 -26.45 -8.80
CA LEU A 38 -14.41 -27.30 -9.59
C LEU A 38 -15.70 -26.54 -9.92
N ARG A 39 -15.94 -26.30 -11.21
CA ARG A 39 -17.18 -25.70 -11.72
C ARG A 39 -17.87 -26.68 -12.66
N GLY A 40 -19.04 -27.18 -12.24
CA GLY A 40 -19.70 -28.27 -12.96
C GLY A 40 -18.79 -29.51 -12.92
N GLU A 41 -18.19 -29.84 -14.05
CA GLU A 41 -17.25 -30.97 -14.19
C GLU A 41 -15.81 -30.55 -14.51
N ARG A 42 -15.52 -29.25 -14.61
CA ARG A 42 -14.20 -28.76 -15.00
C ARG A 42 -13.50 -28.05 -13.85
N TRP A 43 -12.23 -28.40 -13.65
CA TRP A 43 -11.31 -27.64 -12.80
C TRP A 43 -10.85 -26.39 -13.54
N VAL A 44 -11.10 -25.22 -12.94
CA VAL A 44 -10.74 -23.92 -13.51
C VAL A 44 -9.96 -23.12 -12.47
N PRO A 45 -8.86 -22.42 -12.83
CA PRO A 45 -8.13 -21.58 -11.88
C PRO A 45 -9.04 -20.52 -11.24
N ALA A 46 -8.85 -20.27 -9.94
CA ALA A 46 -9.61 -19.31 -9.16
C ALA A 46 -9.52 -17.90 -9.74
N GLY A 47 -8.36 -17.53 -10.29
CA GLY A 47 -8.11 -16.25 -10.93
C GLY A 47 -8.89 -16.03 -12.24
N GLN A 48 -9.38 -17.11 -12.88
CA GLN A 48 -10.22 -17.01 -14.08
C GLN A 48 -11.71 -16.86 -13.74
N LEU A 49 -12.08 -16.86 -12.46
CA LEU A 49 -13.46 -16.65 -12.07
C LEU A 49 -13.87 -15.20 -12.34
N PRO A 50 -15.01 -14.94 -13.00
CA PRO A 50 -15.41 -13.60 -13.42
C PRO A 50 -15.56 -12.63 -12.24
N TRP A 51 -16.03 -13.13 -11.09
CA TRP A 51 -16.15 -12.34 -9.86
C TRP A 51 -14.79 -12.00 -9.21
N ILE A 52 -13.72 -12.76 -9.47
CA ILE A 52 -12.39 -12.57 -8.87
C ILE A 52 -11.59 -11.63 -9.76
N HIS A 53 -11.72 -11.78 -11.08
CA HIS A 53 -11.06 -10.92 -12.05
C HIS A 53 -11.41 -9.44 -11.83
N GLY A 54 -12.70 -9.14 -11.59
CA GLY A 54 -13.14 -7.77 -11.25
C GLY A 54 -12.50 -7.24 -9.96
N MET A 55 -12.47 -8.05 -8.89
CA MET A 55 -11.87 -7.65 -7.60
C MET A 55 -10.36 -7.43 -7.68
N ALA A 56 -9.64 -8.26 -8.43
CA ALA A 56 -8.20 -8.11 -8.61
C ALA A 56 -7.85 -6.80 -9.36
N LEU A 57 -8.66 -6.44 -10.36
CA LEU A 57 -8.51 -5.20 -11.13
C LEU A 57 -8.79 -3.97 -10.27
N ASP A 58 -9.85 -4.02 -9.47
CA ASP A 58 -10.27 -2.95 -8.55
C ASP A 58 -9.21 -2.70 -7.46
N THR A 59 -8.73 -3.79 -6.83
CA THR A 59 -7.70 -3.72 -5.77
C THR A 59 -6.38 -3.11 -6.28
N ARG A 60 -5.95 -3.44 -7.50
CA ARG A 60 -4.75 -2.86 -8.11
C ARG A 60 -4.91 -1.36 -8.40
N ARG A 61 -6.11 -0.95 -8.80
CA ARG A 61 -6.41 0.46 -9.10
C ARG A 61 -6.43 1.30 -7.81
N ASP A 62 -7.03 0.78 -6.75
CA ASP A 62 -7.05 1.45 -5.45
C ASP A 62 -5.66 1.59 -4.84
N ASN A 63 -4.83 0.54 -4.89
CA ASN A 63 -3.44 0.63 -4.40
C ASN A 63 -2.61 1.67 -5.16
N LYS A 64 -2.77 1.76 -6.49
CA LYS A 64 -2.11 2.82 -7.27
C LYS A 64 -2.58 4.20 -6.85
N ARG A 65 -3.89 4.39 -6.68
CA ARG A 65 -4.46 5.68 -6.29
C ARG A 65 -3.97 6.09 -4.91
N LEU A 66 -3.96 5.17 -3.95
CA LEU A 66 -3.45 5.41 -2.60
C LEU A 66 -1.97 5.78 -2.62
N PHE A 67 -1.15 5.05 -3.39
CA PHE A 67 0.26 5.38 -3.57
C PHE A 67 0.47 6.80 -4.10
N TRP A 68 -0.27 7.21 -5.13
CA TRP A 68 -0.18 8.57 -5.68
C TRP A 68 -0.63 9.65 -4.69
N ILE A 69 -1.67 9.38 -3.89
CA ILE A 69 -2.12 10.28 -2.81
C ILE A 69 -1.01 10.44 -1.76
N THR A 70 -0.40 9.34 -1.32
CA THR A 70 0.69 9.37 -0.34
C THR A 70 1.89 10.14 -0.87
N VAL A 71 2.31 9.88 -2.11
CA VAL A 71 3.42 10.61 -2.76
C VAL A 71 3.10 12.10 -2.86
N GLY A 72 1.87 12.45 -3.25
CA GLY A 72 1.41 13.85 -3.31
C GLY A 72 1.49 14.56 -1.95
N MET A 73 1.02 13.92 -0.87
CA MET A 73 1.14 14.46 0.50
C MET A 73 2.60 14.63 0.92
N MET A 74 3.46 13.65 0.61
CA MET A 74 4.88 13.72 0.97
C MET A 74 5.57 14.89 0.27
N LEU A 75 5.30 15.10 -1.03
CA LEU A 75 5.83 16.23 -1.80
C LEU A 75 5.31 17.58 -1.29
N LEU A 76 4.00 17.69 -1.01
CA LEU A 76 3.41 18.89 -0.42
C LEU A 76 4.02 19.23 0.94
N GLY A 77 4.22 18.22 1.80
CA GLY A 77 4.92 18.39 3.07
C GLY A 77 6.35 18.88 2.88
N LEU A 78 7.09 18.28 1.94
CA LEU A 78 8.47 18.67 1.63
C LEU A 78 8.56 20.12 1.13
N LEU A 79 7.69 20.50 0.21
CA LEU A 79 7.59 21.87 -0.32
C LEU A 79 7.24 22.87 0.78
N GLY A 80 6.32 22.51 1.69
CA GLY A 80 5.97 23.33 2.85
C GLY A 80 7.17 23.57 3.76
N VAL A 81 7.94 22.54 4.09
CA VAL A 81 9.14 22.67 4.92
C VAL A 81 10.20 23.53 4.23
N LEU A 82 10.47 23.30 2.94
CA LEU A 82 11.43 24.10 2.18
C LEU A 82 11.02 25.57 2.09
N TRP A 83 9.73 25.84 1.91
CA TRP A 83 9.19 27.21 1.90
C TRP A 83 9.42 27.92 3.23
N ILE A 84 9.14 27.24 4.35
CA ILE A 84 9.35 27.76 5.70
C ILE A 84 10.85 27.98 5.97
N GLN A 85 11.72 27.02 5.63
CA GLN A 85 13.16 27.18 5.82
C GLN A 85 13.75 28.30 4.96
N SER A 86 13.30 28.44 3.71
CA SER A 86 13.71 29.54 2.83
C SER A 86 13.30 30.90 3.40
N HIS A 87 12.11 31.00 4.00
CA HIS A 87 11.70 32.22 4.70
C HIS A 87 12.46 32.42 6.02
N ALA A 88 12.69 31.37 6.81
CA ALA A 88 13.44 31.44 8.07
C ALA A 88 14.90 31.83 7.88
N GLY A 89 15.58 31.31 6.84
CA GLY A 89 16.94 31.71 6.47
C GLY A 89 17.03 33.16 6.01
N THR A 90 15.96 33.68 5.39
CA THR A 90 15.85 35.09 5.00
C THR A 90 15.57 35.99 6.20
N VAL A 91 14.77 35.53 7.17
CA VAL A 91 14.52 36.25 8.44
C VAL A 91 15.78 36.29 9.30
N ALA A 92 16.51 35.18 9.45
CA ALA A 92 17.76 35.12 10.22
C ALA A 92 18.86 36.05 9.66
N ARG A 93 18.91 36.23 8.32
CA ARG A 93 19.82 37.19 7.67
C ARG A 93 19.34 38.64 7.79
N LYS A 94 18.02 38.89 7.87
CA LYS A 94 17.46 40.25 8.02
C LYS A 94 17.49 40.76 9.47
N THR A 95 17.42 39.89 10.48
CA THR A 95 17.35 40.33 11.89
C THR A 95 18.69 40.45 12.58
N GLY A 96 19.81 40.03 11.96
CA GLY A 96 21.14 40.11 12.60
C GLY A 96 21.18 39.41 13.98
N ALA A 97 20.27 38.47 14.21
CA ALA A 97 20.12 37.83 15.50
C ALA A 97 21.21 36.79 15.66
N LEU A 98 22.32 37.20 16.27
CA LEU A 98 23.18 36.26 17.00
C LEU A 98 22.24 35.37 17.87
N PRO A 99 22.39 34.04 17.84
CA PRO A 99 21.73 33.21 18.85
C PRO A 99 22.14 33.73 20.24
N PRO A 100 21.19 33.86 21.20
CA PRO A 100 21.53 34.28 22.55
C PRO A 100 22.49 33.24 23.14
N GLY A 101 23.77 33.60 23.26
CA GLY A 101 24.85 32.71 23.69
C GLY A 101 26.07 32.63 22.76
N GLY A 102 26.08 33.32 21.62
CA GLY A 102 27.27 33.43 20.76
C GLY A 102 28.38 34.27 21.39
N VAL A 103 29.18 33.66 22.27
CA VAL A 103 30.35 34.29 22.89
C VAL A 103 31.39 34.56 21.79
N ARG A 104 31.72 35.84 21.60
CA ARG A 104 32.81 36.27 20.73
C ARG A 104 34.12 35.84 21.40
N ALA A 105 34.83 34.88 20.82
CA ALA A 105 36.16 34.53 21.28
C ALA A 105 37.08 35.76 21.12
N VAL A 106 37.47 36.36 22.24
CA VAL A 106 38.47 37.43 22.27
C VAL A 106 39.85 36.76 22.17
N PRO A 107 40.69 37.12 21.18
CA PRO A 107 42.05 36.61 21.16
C PRO A 107 42.83 37.21 22.34
N ALA A 108 43.35 36.35 23.21
CA ALA A 108 44.28 36.74 24.25
C ALA A 108 45.59 37.16 23.58
N HIS A 109 45.97 38.41 23.79
CA HIS A 109 47.29 38.95 23.44
C HIS A 109 48.28 38.65 24.56
#